data_AF-A0A382Z8R0-F1
#
_entry.id   AF-A0A382Z8R0-F1
#
_cell.length_a   1.000
_cell.length_b   1.000
_cell.length_c   1.000
_cell.angle_alpha   90.00
_cell.angle_beta   90.00
_cell.angle_gamma   90.00
#
_symmetry.space_group_name_H-M   'P 1'
#
loop_
_entity.id
_entity.type
_entity.pdbx_description
1 polymer ?
#
loop_
_entity_poly.entity_id
_entity_poly.type
_entity_poly.pdbx_seq_one_letter_code
_entity_poly.pdbx_strand_id
1 'polypeptide(L)'
;MAERHPFYFNGNSTTFSLRKMTDTNLASLRYQLRVAYAAVLNANGNGRLYTGGSNNVGQAHSTEYTYAQNQNNRNWNTSDGEDWPGYPGLGTTTRSTTTFTQTRNNETFPSAANLRDYGWLYWQGSTTSFNMRVISAEQDFVDTLLTDTISEAVSGDEVGTYRVSTGSPGSGWTSKGGVFTNT
;
A
#
# COMPACT_ATOMS: atom_id res chain seq x y z
N MET A 1 -20.84 15.68 17.41
CA MET A 1 -20.38 15.23 16.08
C MET A 1 -21.48 14.36 15.49
N ALA A 2 -21.92 14.60 14.26
CA ALA A 2 -22.94 13.77 13.63
C ALA A 2 -22.30 12.47 13.13
N GLU A 3 -22.81 11.34 13.61
CA GLU A 3 -22.33 10.01 13.24
C GLU A 3 -22.75 9.71 11.79
N ARG A 4 -21.79 9.67 10.86
CA ARG A 4 -22.02 9.43 9.43
C ARG A 4 -22.02 7.92 9.14
N HIS A 5 -23.12 7.25 9.41
CA HIS A 5 -23.27 5.82 9.11
C HIS A 5 -24.14 5.59 7.88
N PRO A 6 -23.68 4.79 6.90
CA PRO A 6 -24.48 4.43 5.74
C PRO A 6 -25.60 3.47 6.13
N PHE A 7 -26.65 3.49 5.33
CA PHE A 7 -27.74 2.53 5.41
C PHE A 7 -27.63 1.53 4.26
N TYR A 8 -28.06 0.30 4.52
CA TYR A 8 -28.17 -0.74 3.51
C TYR A 8 -29.61 -1.25 3.42
N PHE A 9 -30.00 -1.66 2.22
CA PHE A 9 -31.26 -2.35 2.00
C PHE A 9 -31.13 -3.78 2.50
N ASN A 10 -31.97 -4.14 3.48
CA ASN A 10 -32.08 -5.49 3.99
C ASN A 10 -33.44 -6.07 3.59
N GLY A 11 -33.41 -6.99 2.64
CA GLY A 11 -34.60 -7.66 2.09
C GLY A 11 -34.43 -7.99 0.61
N ASN A 12 -35.55 -8.24 -0.07
CA ASN A 12 -35.61 -8.54 -1.50
C ASN A 12 -36.33 -7.40 -2.26
N SER A 13 -36.54 -7.58 -3.57
CA SER A 13 -37.17 -6.57 -4.43
C SER A 13 -38.63 -6.25 -4.08
N THR A 14 -39.32 -7.08 -3.28
CA THR A 14 -40.73 -6.91 -2.92
C THR A 14 -40.94 -6.54 -1.45
N THR A 15 -39.97 -6.82 -0.59
CA THR A 15 -39.98 -6.50 0.84
C THR A 15 -38.58 -6.11 1.26
N PHE A 16 -38.37 -4.83 1.59
CA PHE A 16 -37.09 -4.35 2.09
C PHE A 16 -37.28 -3.46 3.32
N SER A 17 -36.27 -3.49 4.18
CA SER A 17 -36.11 -2.59 5.31
C SER A 17 -34.78 -1.85 5.17
N LEU A 18 -34.77 -0.55 5.47
CA LEU A 18 -33.52 0.20 5.53
C LEU A 18 -32.89 -0.03 6.91
N ARG A 19 -31.63 -0.48 6.96
CA ARG A 19 -30.91 -0.68 8.22
C ARG A 19 -29.63 0.13 8.25
N LYS A 20 -29.35 0.78 9.39
CA LYS A 20 -28.07 1.44 9.64
C LYS A 20 -26.97 0.36 9.66
N MET A 21 -25.88 0.58 8.96
CA MET A 21 -24.69 -0.27 9.13
C MET A 21 -24.14 -0.08 10.54
N THR A 22 -23.86 -1.19 11.23
CA THR A 22 -23.10 -1.17 12.47
C THR A 22 -21.60 -1.03 12.16
N ASP A 23 -20.79 -0.68 13.16
CA ASP A 23 -19.33 -0.65 13.01
C ASP A 23 -18.77 -1.98 12.51
N THR A 24 -19.36 -3.10 12.94
CA THR A 24 -19.01 -4.45 12.46
C THR A 24 -19.30 -4.63 10.97
N ASN A 25 -20.45 -4.15 10.49
CA ASN A 25 -20.78 -4.24 9.06
C ASN A 25 -19.83 -3.38 8.23
N LEU A 26 -19.47 -2.20 8.72
CA LEU A 26 -18.48 -1.31 8.09
C LEU A 26 -17.08 -1.94 8.06
N ALA A 27 -16.64 -2.57 9.15
CA ALA A 27 -15.38 -3.30 9.18
C ALA A 27 -15.37 -4.45 8.17
N SER A 28 -16.46 -5.22 8.08
CA SER A 28 -16.61 -6.31 7.10
C SER A 28 -16.56 -5.79 5.66
N LEU A 29 -17.25 -4.69 5.36
CA LEU A 29 -17.24 -4.07 4.03
C LEU A 29 -15.84 -3.61 3.64
N ARG A 30 -15.14 -2.92 4.55
CA ARG A 30 -13.75 -2.46 4.35
C ARG A 30 -12.79 -3.63 4.11
N TYR A 31 -12.93 -4.71 4.89
CA TYR A 31 -12.16 -5.94 4.69
C TYR A 31 -12.40 -6.57 3.32
N GLN A 32 -13.67 -6.73 2.91
CA GLN A 32 -14.01 -7.30 1.60
C GLN A 32 -13.47 -6.44 0.45
N LEU A 33 -13.48 -5.11 0.60
CA LEU A 33 -12.90 -4.19 -0.38
C LEU A 33 -11.38 -4.39 -0.51
N ARG A 34 -10.66 -4.57 0.59
CA ARG A 34 -9.22 -4.92 0.56
C ARG A 34 -8.96 -6.27 -0.09
N VAL A 35 -9.79 -7.28 0.19
CA VAL A 35 -9.69 -8.61 -0.44
C VAL A 35 -9.91 -8.51 -1.96
N ALA A 36 -10.91 -7.75 -2.40
CA ALA A 36 -11.15 -7.51 -3.82
C ALA A 36 -9.96 -6.79 -4.47
N TYR A 37 -9.39 -5.78 -3.80
CA TYR A 37 -8.19 -5.10 -4.27
C TYR A 37 -6.98 -6.04 -4.38
N ALA A 38 -6.75 -6.89 -3.37
CA ALA A 38 -5.71 -7.90 -3.41
C ALA A 38 -5.87 -8.88 -4.59
N ALA A 39 -7.11 -9.22 -4.96
CA ALA A 39 -7.38 -10.02 -6.15
C ALA A 39 -6.97 -9.31 -7.45
N VAL A 40 -7.22 -7.99 -7.56
CA VAL A 40 -6.76 -7.17 -8.70
C VAL A 40 -5.23 -7.14 -8.77
N LEU A 41 -4.55 -6.94 -7.65
CA LEU A 41 -3.08 -7.00 -7.57
C LEU A 41 -2.56 -8.38 -7.99
N ASN A 42 -3.27 -9.45 -7.63
CA ASN A 42 -2.92 -10.80 -8.03
C ASN A 42 -3.09 -11.08 -9.52
N ALA A 43 -4.11 -10.49 -10.14
CA ALA A 43 -4.38 -10.56 -11.57
C ALA A 43 -3.48 -9.62 -12.41
N ASN A 44 -2.44 -9.03 -11.82
CA ASN A 44 -1.56 -8.05 -12.48
C ASN A 44 -2.27 -6.75 -12.91
N GLY A 45 -3.31 -6.35 -12.18
CA GLY A 45 -4.02 -5.08 -12.42
C GLY A 45 -3.28 -3.85 -11.90
N ASN A 46 -4.01 -2.73 -11.84
CA ASN A 46 -3.50 -1.45 -11.36
C ASN A 46 -3.08 -1.53 -9.89
N GLY A 47 -1.97 -0.88 -9.55
CA GLY A 47 -1.33 -0.95 -8.23
C GLY A 47 -0.29 -2.06 -8.08
N ARG A 48 -0.16 -2.98 -9.05
CA ARG A 48 0.81 -4.07 -8.94
C ARG A 48 2.25 -3.56 -8.81
N LEU A 49 3.05 -4.29 -8.03
CA LEU A 49 4.49 -4.10 -7.91
C LEU A 49 5.24 -5.09 -8.82
N TYR A 50 6.21 -4.60 -9.59
CA TYR A 50 7.08 -5.40 -10.45
C TYR A 50 8.47 -4.75 -10.56
N THR A 51 9.41 -5.38 -11.24
CA THR A 51 10.79 -4.87 -11.40
C THR A 51 11.06 -4.38 -12.82
N GLY A 52 11.88 -3.35 -12.97
CA GLY A 52 12.47 -2.95 -14.26
C GLY A 52 11.61 -2.05 -15.17
N GLY A 53 10.58 -1.38 -14.63
CA GLY A 53 9.82 -0.37 -15.38
C GLY A 53 10.08 1.07 -14.92
N SER A 54 9.44 2.03 -15.59
CA SER A 54 9.74 3.46 -15.45
C SER A 54 9.17 4.14 -14.19
N ASN A 55 8.02 3.67 -13.68
CA ASN A 55 7.35 4.23 -12.50
C ASN A 55 8.00 3.75 -11.19
N ASN A 56 9.23 4.21 -10.94
CA ASN A 56 10.02 3.83 -9.77
C ASN A 56 9.30 4.21 -8.46
N VAL A 57 9.16 3.23 -7.56
CA VAL A 57 8.59 3.42 -6.22
C VAL A 57 9.55 3.03 -5.10
N GLY A 58 10.76 2.61 -5.46
CA GLY A 58 11.80 2.19 -4.52
C GLY A 58 12.87 1.34 -5.20
N GLN A 59 13.97 1.16 -4.50
CA GLN A 59 15.10 0.34 -4.96
C GLN A 59 15.61 -0.52 -3.81
N ALA A 60 16.01 -1.74 -4.14
CA ALA A 60 16.79 -2.59 -3.24
C ALA A 60 18.21 -2.74 -3.81
N HIS A 61 19.20 -2.62 -2.94
CA HIS A 61 20.61 -2.71 -3.30
C HIS A 61 21.20 -3.99 -2.72
N SER A 62 21.70 -4.87 -3.59
CA SER A 62 22.55 -5.98 -3.17
C SER A 62 23.97 -5.45 -3.00
N THR A 63 24.47 -5.46 -1.77
CA THR A 63 25.83 -5.02 -1.46
C THR A 63 26.70 -6.22 -1.12
N GLU A 64 27.96 -6.15 -1.51
CA GLU A 64 28.98 -7.13 -1.16
C GLU A 64 30.15 -6.43 -0.48
N TYR A 65 30.81 -7.16 0.43
CA TYR A 65 32.04 -6.68 1.05
C TYR A 65 33.15 -6.70 0.01
N THR A 66 33.77 -5.55 -0.19
CA THR A 66 34.96 -5.40 -1.03
C THR A 66 36.12 -5.00 -0.16
N TYR A 67 37.29 -5.59 -0.43
CA TYR A 67 38.53 -5.08 0.14
C TYR A 67 38.84 -3.76 -0.57
N ALA A 68 38.63 -2.65 0.13
CA ALA A 68 39.01 -1.35 -0.38
C ALA A 68 40.52 -1.20 -0.19
N GLN A 69 41.28 -1.21 -1.29
CA GLN A 69 42.66 -0.76 -1.24
C GLN A 69 42.64 0.74 -0.97
N ASN A 70 42.97 1.13 0.27
CA ASN A 70 43.26 2.52 0.57
C ASN A 70 44.37 2.98 -0.38
N GLN A 71 44.11 4.03 -1.15
CA GLN A 71 45.11 4.66 -1.99
C GLN A 71 46.13 5.32 -1.04
N ASN A 72 47.18 4.60 -0.68
CA ASN A 72 48.22 5.11 0.20
C ASN A 72 49.02 6.17 -0.56
N ASN A 73 48.79 7.44 -0.21
CA ASN A 73 49.64 8.52 -0.66
C ASN A 73 50.95 8.41 0.12
N ARG A 74 52.01 7.85 -0.49
CA ARG A 74 53.33 7.73 0.16
C ARG A 74 53.80 9.13 0.57
N ASN A 75 53.79 9.42 1.87
CA ASN A 75 54.30 10.67 2.38
C ASN A 75 55.78 10.47 2.69
N TRP A 76 56.63 10.83 1.74
CA TRP A 76 58.08 10.64 1.84
C TRP A 76 58.68 11.68 2.80
N ASN A 77 58.50 11.46 4.11
CA ASN A 77 59.14 12.29 5.13
C ASN A 77 60.41 11.58 5.60
N THR A 78 61.55 12.00 5.03
CA THR A 78 62.87 11.35 5.14
C THR A 78 63.58 11.55 6.48
N SER A 79 62.91 11.41 7.63
CA SER A 79 63.61 11.44 8.93
C SER A 79 63.67 10.08 9.61
N ASP A 80 62.60 9.45 10.08
CA ASP A 80 62.76 8.33 11.02
C ASP A 80 61.56 7.37 11.08
N GLY A 81 61.53 6.33 10.24
CA GLY A 81 60.63 5.19 10.50
C GLY A 81 60.08 4.51 9.25
N GLU A 82 59.91 3.20 9.36
CA GLU A 82 59.32 2.34 8.33
C GLU A 82 57.93 2.85 7.90
N ASP A 83 57.77 3.14 6.61
CA ASP A 83 56.49 3.55 6.00
C ASP A 83 55.78 2.32 5.44
N TRP A 84 55.04 1.62 6.32
CA TRP A 84 54.17 0.53 5.90
C TRP A 84 52.81 1.09 5.45
N PRO A 85 52.26 0.64 4.32
CA PRO A 85 50.92 1.02 3.92
C PRO A 85 49.92 0.69 5.03
N GLY A 86 48.99 1.61 5.32
CA GLY A 86 47.92 1.33 6.29
C GLY A 86 47.13 0.08 5.88
N TYR A 87 46.71 -0.73 6.86
CA TYR A 87 45.92 -1.94 6.59
C TYR A 87 44.70 -1.61 5.71
N PRO A 88 44.37 -2.47 4.73
CA PRO A 88 43.20 -2.27 3.89
C PRO A 88 41.93 -2.23 4.76
N GLY A 89 41.07 -1.26 4.49
CA GLY A 89 39.78 -1.12 5.16
C GLY A 89 38.73 -2.03 4.53
N LEU A 90 37.71 -2.36 5.32
CA LEU A 90 36.50 -2.97 4.79
C LEU A 90 35.68 -1.90 4.07
N GLY A 91 35.42 -2.13 2.78
CA GLY A 91 34.47 -1.36 1.98
C GLY A 91 33.22 -2.18 1.69
N THR A 92 32.17 -1.50 1.24
CA THR A 92 30.98 -2.14 0.66
C THR A 92 30.76 -1.58 -0.73
N THR A 93 30.58 -2.45 -1.72
CA THR A 93 30.21 -2.06 -3.07
C THR A 93 28.82 -2.60 -3.39
N THR A 94 28.01 -1.81 -4.08
CA THR A 94 26.73 -2.29 -4.62
C THR A 94 26.99 -3.18 -5.83
N ARG A 95 26.67 -4.47 -5.71
CA ARG A 95 26.78 -5.46 -6.78
C ARG A 95 25.64 -5.34 -7.79
N SER A 96 24.42 -5.11 -7.30
CA SER A 96 23.25 -4.94 -8.15
C SER A 96 22.19 -4.07 -7.50
N THR A 97 21.42 -3.36 -8.32
CA THR A 97 20.27 -2.57 -7.89
C THR A 97 19.03 -3.11 -8.57
N THR A 98 18.06 -3.56 -7.77
CA THR A 98 16.73 -3.94 -8.24
C THR A 98 15.80 -2.77 -8.04
N THR A 99 15.28 -2.20 -9.12
CA THR A 99 14.28 -1.12 -9.05
C THR A 99 12.88 -1.69 -9.04
N PHE A 100 12.09 -1.30 -8.05
CA PHE A 100 10.68 -1.61 -7.96
C PHE A 100 9.86 -0.55 -8.67
N THR A 101 8.86 -1.02 -9.41
CA THR A 101 7.99 -0.23 -10.25
C THR A 101 6.55 -0.56 -9.90
N GLN A 102 5.71 0.48 -9.85
CA GLN A 102 4.27 0.30 -9.63
C GLN A 102 3.47 0.72 -10.85
N THR A 103 2.49 -0.10 -11.25
CA THR A 103 1.51 0.33 -12.25
C THR A 103 0.57 1.35 -11.61
N ARG A 104 0.69 2.61 -12.01
CA ARG A 104 -0.15 3.73 -11.55
C ARG A 104 -0.94 4.25 -12.74
N ASN A 105 -2.18 3.79 -12.87
CA ASN A 105 -3.15 4.47 -13.72
C ASN A 105 -4.01 5.31 -12.79
N ASN A 106 -4.23 6.57 -13.16
CA ASN A 106 -5.21 7.40 -12.48
C ASN A 106 -6.60 6.86 -12.86
N GLU A 107 -7.16 6.01 -12.01
CA GLU A 107 -8.58 5.69 -12.10
C GLU A 107 -9.35 6.99 -11.80
N THR A 108 -10.13 7.43 -12.79
CA THR A 108 -10.99 8.59 -12.59
C THR A 108 -12.24 8.11 -11.89
N PHE A 109 -12.67 8.84 -10.86
CA PHE A 109 -13.94 8.58 -10.22
C PHE A 109 -15.05 8.51 -11.29
N PRO A 110 -15.97 7.53 -11.22
CA PRO A 110 -17.09 7.46 -12.16
C PRO A 110 -17.82 8.80 -12.23
N SER A 111 -18.24 9.21 -13.42
CA SER A 111 -18.97 10.46 -13.57
C SER A 111 -20.26 10.42 -12.75
N ALA A 112 -20.71 11.59 -12.28
CA ALA A 112 -21.95 11.71 -11.50
C ALA A 112 -23.18 11.10 -12.21
N ALA A 113 -23.16 11.02 -13.54
CA ALA A 113 -24.22 10.36 -14.32
C ALA A 113 -24.34 8.84 -14.07
N ASN A 114 -23.27 8.19 -13.62
CA ASN A 114 -23.25 6.78 -13.25
C ASN A 114 -23.59 6.56 -11.78
N LEU A 115 -23.54 7.62 -10.98
CA LEU A 115 -23.87 7.63 -9.57
C LEU A 115 -25.36 7.86 -9.41
N ARG A 116 -25.97 7.14 -8.47
CA ARG A 116 -27.41 7.28 -8.25
C ARG A 116 -27.58 8.43 -7.26
N ASP A 117 -27.94 9.61 -7.78
CA ASP A 117 -28.25 10.83 -6.98
C ASP A 117 -29.29 10.59 -5.85
N TYR A 118 -30.06 9.50 -5.93
CA TYR A 118 -31.07 9.11 -4.92
C TYR A 118 -30.71 7.82 -4.16
N GLY A 119 -29.49 7.32 -4.27
CA GLY A 119 -29.11 5.98 -3.81
C GLY A 119 -28.95 5.84 -2.30
N TRP A 120 -28.69 6.94 -1.57
CA TRP A 120 -28.15 6.83 -0.21
C TRP A 120 -28.72 7.87 0.76
N LEU A 121 -29.22 7.35 1.88
CA LEU A 121 -29.67 8.10 3.05
C LEU A 121 -28.59 7.98 4.13
N TYR A 122 -28.27 9.08 4.80
CA TYR A 122 -27.39 9.06 5.98
C TYR A 122 -28.02 9.83 7.14
N TRP A 123 -27.52 9.53 8.33
CA TRP A 123 -28.01 10.09 9.59
C TRP A 123 -27.34 11.43 9.89
N GLN A 124 -28.13 12.50 10.06
CA GLN A 124 -27.63 13.77 10.58
C GLN A 124 -28.51 14.25 11.74
N GLY A 125 -27.94 14.33 12.94
CA GLY A 125 -28.69 14.76 14.12
C GLY A 125 -28.00 14.48 15.45
N SER A 126 -28.52 15.08 16.53
CA SER A 126 -28.22 14.65 17.91
C SER A 126 -29.18 13.53 18.32
N THR A 127 -29.01 12.98 19.52
CA THR A 127 -29.94 12.02 20.14
C THR A 127 -31.38 12.52 20.29
N THR A 128 -31.65 13.81 20.04
CA THR A 128 -32.96 14.45 20.26
C THR A 128 -33.51 15.16 19.01
N SER A 129 -32.80 15.15 17.88
CA SER A 129 -33.29 15.76 16.63
C SER A 129 -32.70 15.02 15.45
N PHE A 130 -33.53 14.22 14.80
CA PHE A 130 -33.15 13.30 13.74
C PHE A 130 -33.57 13.85 12.39
N ASN A 131 -32.62 14.05 11.48
CA ASN A 131 -32.91 14.33 10.08
C ASN A 131 -32.22 13.28 9.21
N MET A 132 -33.00 12.58 8.38
CA MET A 132 -32.42 11.85 7.26
C MET A 132 -32.02 12.86 6.20
N ARG A 133 -30.78 12.79 5.74
CA ARG A 133 -30.31 13.58 4.61
C ARG A 133 -29.89 12.69 3.46
N VAL A 134 -30.11 13.20 2.26
CA VAL A 134 -29.53 12.68 1.01
C VAL A 134 -28.31 13.55 0.73
N ILE A 135 -27.16 12.94 0.47
CA ILE A 135 -25.97 13.70 0.07
C ILE A 135 -26.22 14.18 -1.36
N SER A 136 -26.01 15.46 -1.64
CA SER A 136 -26.11 16.00 -3.00
C SER A 136 -24.96 15.57 -3.92
N ALA A 137 -23.98 14.82 -3.39
CA ALA A 137 -22.84 14.27 -4.11
C ALA A 137 -22.39 12.97 -3.42
N GLU A 138 -22.55 11.82 -4.08
CA GLU A 138 -22.18 10.49 -3.58
C GLU A 138 -20.68 10.34 -3.24
N GLN A 139 -19.87 11.31 -3.68
CA GLN A 139 -18.40 11.34 -3.55
C GLN A 139 -17.90 11.38 -2.10
N ASP A 140 -18.51 12.15 -1.20
CA ASP A 140 -18.03 12.30 0.19
C ASP A 140 -18.06 10.98 1.00
N PHE A 141 -19.05 10.13 0.73
CA PHE A 141 -19.17 8.83 1.41
C PHE A 141 -18.17 7.83 0.86
N VAL A 142 -18.04 7.76 -0.47
CA VAL A 142 -17.05 6.90 -1.13
C VAL A 142 -15.65 7.30 -0.68
N ASP A 143 -15.35 8.60 -0.61
CA ASP A 143 -14.06 9.10 -0.15
C ASP A 143 -13.79 8.74 1.32
N THR A 144 -14.79 8.80 2.21
CA THR A 144 -14.61 8.40 3.61
C THR A 144 -14.34 6.89 3.73
N LEU A 145 -15.15 6.04 3.08
CA LEU A 145 -14.98 4.60 3.11
C LEU A 145 -13.66 4.16 2.48
N LEU A 146 -13.28 4.77 1.35
CA LEU A 146 -12.00 4.51 0.69
C LEU A 146 -10.83 4.98 1.56
N THR A 147 -10.91 6.16 2.16
CA THR A 147 -9.84 6.69 3.02
C THR A 147 -9.59 5.76 4.21
N ASP A 148 -10.66 5.33 4.90
CA ASP A 148 -10.55 4.40 6.02
C ASP A 148 -10.04 3.02 5.56
N THR A 149 -10.49 2.54 4.40
CA THR A 149 -10.02 1.27 3.84
C THR A 149 -8.53 1.32 3.50
N ILE A 150 -8.07 2.40 2.87
CA ILE A 150 -6.66 2.62 2.53
C ILE A 150 -5.82 2.71 3.82
N SER A 151 -6.29 3.45 4.83
CA SER A 151 -5.60 3.55 6.12
C SER A 151 -5.42 2.18 6.78
N GLU A 152 -6.48 1.35 6.78
CA GLU A 152 -6.42 -0.02 7.28
C GLU A 152 -5.55 -0.95 6.41
N ALA A 153 -5.49 -0.73 5.10
CA ALA A 153 -4.60 -1.50 4.22
C ALA A 153 -3.11 -1.22 4.50
N VAL A 154 -2.78 0.02 4.91
CA VAL A 154 -1.39 0.42 5.20
C VAL A 154 -0.95 0.00 6.61
N SER A 155 -1.84 0.09 7.60
CA SER A 155 -1.49 -0.03 9.03
C SER A 155 -2.20 -1.15 9.79
N GLY A 156 -3.14 -1.84 9.15
CA GLY A 156 -4.00 -2.83 9.77
C GLY A 156 -3.60 -4.27 9.45
N ASP A 157 -4.47 -4.97 8.74
CA ASP A 157 -4.43 -6.43 8.52
C ASP A 157 -3.52 -6.88 7.37
N GLU A 158 -2.72 -5.96 6.81
CA GLU A 158 -1.77 -6.18 5.72
C GLU A 158 -2.41 -6.76 4.42
N VAL A 159 -3.74 -6.80 4.32
CA VAL A 159 -4.42 -7.34 3.15
C VAL A 159 -4.22 -6.42 1.94
N GLY A 160 -3.67 -6.97 0.86
CA GLY A 160 -3.33 -6.21 -0.34
C GLY A 160 -1.96 -5.51 -0.29
N THR A 161 -1.08 -5.91 0.64
CA THR A 161 0.28 -5.39 0.74
C THR A 161 1.32 -6.29 0.05
N TYR A 162 2.51 -5.73 -0.15
CA TYR A 162 3.68 -6.47 -0.62
C TYR A 162 4.73 -6.53 0.47
N ARG A 163 5.34 -7.71 0.64
CA ARG A 163 6.46 -7.92 1.56
C ARG A 163 7.59 -8.67 0.85
N VAL A 164 8.83 -8.24 1.12
CA VAL A 164 10.02 -9.01 0.77
C VAL A 164 10.40 -9.87 1.98
N SER A 165 10.59 -11.17 1.76
CA SER A 165 10.90 -12.14 2.81
C SER A 165 12.01 -13.08 2.33
N THR A 166 12.87 -13.52 3.26
CA THR A 166 13.92 -14.51 3.02
C THR A 166 13.43 -15.96 3.15
N GLY A 167 12.17 -16.17 3.57
CA GLY A 167 11.53 -17.48 3.70
C GLY A 167 10.04 -17.44 3.35
N SER A 168 9.39 -18.61 3.36
CA SER A 168 7.94 -18.70 3.09
C SER A 168 7.16 -17.87 4.12
N PRO A 169 6.40 -16.85 3.70
CA PRO A 169 5.71 -15.93 4.62
C PRO A 169 4.47 -16.53 5.31
N GLY A 170 4.26 -17.85 5.21
CA GLY A 170 3.10 -18.55 5.78
C GLY A 170 1.91 -18.59 4.82
N SER A 171 0.73 -19.00 5.33
CA SER A 171 -0.51 -19.05 4.57
C SER A 171 -1.09 -17.65 4.31
N GLY A 172 -1.74 -17.47 3.16
CA GLY A 172 -2.41 -16.20 2.80
C GLY A 172 -1.58 -15.26 1.92
N TRP A 173 -0.34 -15.64 1.60
CA TRP A 173 0.55 -14.89 0.72
C TRP A 173 0.76 -15.62 -0.60
N THR A 174 0.83 -14.85 -1.70
CA THR A 174 1.12 -15.38 -3.03
C THR A 174 2.49 -14.92 -3.47
N SER A 175 3.38 -15.86 -3.84
CA SER A 175 4.71 -15.53 -4.34
C SER A 175 4.63 -14.72 -5.64
N LYS A 176 5.44 -13.67 -5.73
CA LYS A 176 5.56 -12.80 -6.92
C LYS A 176 6.94 -12.89 -7.59
N GLY A 177 7.77 -13.83 -7.16
CA GLY A 177 9.14 -13.99 -7.64
C GLY A 177 10.19 -13.53 -6.64
N GLY A 178 11.46 -13.62 -7.03
CA GLY A 178 12.61 -13.20 -6.23
C GLY A 178 13.09 -11.79 -6.57
N VAL A 179 13.62 -11.08 -5.56
CA VAL A 179 14.19 -9.73 -5.73
C VAL A 179 15.70 -9.79 -6.00
N PHE A 180 16.40 -10.70 -5.31
CA PHE A 180 17.81 -10.97 -5.51
C PHE A 180 17.99 -12.46 -5.69
N THR A 181 18.46 -12.87 -6.86
CA THR A 181 18.87 -14.25 -7.13
C THR A 181 20.39 -14.29 -7.09
N ASN A 182 20.96 -15.05 -6.15
CA ASN A 182 22.38 -15.37 -6.19
C ASN A 182 22.54 -16.55 -7.15
N THR A 183 22.81 -16.26 -8.42
CA THR A 183 23.29 -17.25 -9.40
C THR A 183 24.76 -17.51 -9.19
#